data_AF-A0A8H8RRH8-F1
#
_entry.id   AF-A0A8H8RRH8-F1
#
_cell.length_a   1.000
_cell.length_b   1.000
_cell.length_c   1.000
_cell.angle_alpha   90.00
_cell.angle_beta   90.00
_cell.angle_gamma   90.00
#
_symmetry.space_group_name_H-M   'P 1'
#
loop_
_entity.id
_entity.type
_entity.pdbx_description
1 polymer ?
#
loop_
_entity_poly.entity_id
_entity_poly.type
_entity_poly.pdbx_seq_one_letter_code
_entity_poly.pdbx_strand_id
1 'polypeptide(L)'
;MRREDPLISANEEPLIDTTTALPLRSKRTSRLQKKRHQKATSTKQTATLWDLPSEILLDILRLLKPSAIFRVSRANQALRAFILEEEERIARQVIETRYAVLAQCFVVPRLLNTLDAEAKAALSDGGRVGASVHGGGNGKKTGYQHIAVPDAGVVCTCLTCLLAWNNICLVVDFAHWQRNLDAGEPIPMIPRGKFPEWNQC
;
A
#
# COMPACT_ATOMS: atom_id res chain seq x y z
N MET A 1 -39.99 54.74 -51.52
CA MET A 1 -40.40 55.82 -50.61
C MET A 1 -41.30 55.22 -49.54
N ARG A 2 -40.95 55.48 -48.27
CA ARG A 2 -41.67 55.32 -46.97
C ARG A 2 -42.26 53.96 -46.56
N ARG A 3 -41.67 53.45 -45.46
CA ARG A 3 -42.26 52.54 -44.47
C ARG A 3 -43.40 53.23 -43.73
N GLU A 4 -44.45 52.48 -43.42
CA GLU A 4 -45.36 52.78 -42.30
C GLU A 4 -45.61 51.46 -41.55
N ASP A 5 -45.00 51.34 -40.38
CA ASP A 5 -45.32 50.33 -39.38
C ASP A 5 -46.55 50.81 -38.59
N PRO A 6 -47.56 49.95 -38.32
CA PRO A 6 -48.68 50.36 -37.49
C PRO A 6 -48.24 50.52 -36.03
N LEU A 7 -48.50 51.71 -35.50
CA LEU A 7 -48.36 52.11 -34.09
C LEU A 7 -49.05 51.11 -33.15
N ILE A 8 -48.25 50.35 -32.41
CA ILE A 8 -48.71 49.56 -31.26
C ILE A 8 -48.95 50.55 -30.10
N SER A 9 -50.20 50.61 -29.65
CA SER A 9 -50.64 51.37 -28.47
C SER A 9 -49.87 50.90 -27.23
N ALA A 10 -49.17 51.85 -26.58
CA ALA A 10 -48.35 51.63 -25.41
C ALA A 10 -49.19 51.59 -24.12
N ASN A 11 -49.97 50.52 -23.92
CA ASN A 11 -50.62 50.29 -22.62
C ASN A 11 -51.01 48.82 -22.32
N GLU A 12 -50.13 47.86 -22.59
CA GLU A 12 -50.31 46.48 -22.10
C GLU A 12 -49.25 46.18 -21.02
N GLU A 13 -49.70 46.11 -19.77
CA GLU A 13 -48.91 45.55 -18.67
C GLU A 13 -48.50 44.09 -18.99
N PRO A 14 -47.29 43.64 -18.60
CA PRO A 14 -46.87 42.27 -18.85
C PRO A 14 -47.76 41.31 -18.05
N LEU A 15 -48.47 40.42 -18.75
CA LEU A 15 -49.30 39.38 -18.15
C LEU A 15 -48.41 38.36 -17.42
N ILE A 16 -48.28 38.49 -16.10
CA ILE A 16 -47.57 37.55 -15.24
C ILE A 16 -48.52 36.39 -14.92
N ASP A 17 -48.23 35.22 -15.49
CA ASP A 17 -48.95 33.99 -15.19
C ASP A 17 -48.69 33.55 -13.74
N THR A 18 -49.69 33.76 -12.88
CA THR A 18 -49.70 33.42 -11.44
C THR A 18 -50.32 32.05 -11.18
N THR A 19 -50.58 31.24 -12.21
CA THR A 19 -51.22 29.94 -12.02
C THR A 19 -50.28 28.96 -11.31
N THR A 20 -50.74 28.47 -10.16
CA THR A 20 -50.04 27.40 -9.45
C THR A 20 -50.10 26.12 -10.29
N ALA A 21 -48.96 25.46 -10.49
CA ALA A 21 -48.86 24.28 -11.33
C ALA A 21 -49.84 23.18 -10.87
N LEU A 22 -50.86 22.91 -11.68
CA LEU A 22 -51.89 21.92 -11.39
C LEU A 22 -51.26 20.53 -11.20
N PRO A 23 -51.50 19.84 -10.07
CA PRO A 23 -50.95 18.52 -9.86
C PRO A 23 -51.57 17.54 -10.87
N LEU A 24 -50.75 17.10 -11.82
CA LEU A 24 -51.11 16.12 -12.85
C LEU A 24 -51.46 14.77 -12.21
N ARG A 25 -52.73 14.58 -11.84
CA ARG A 25 -53.32 13.31 -11.38
C ARG A 25 -53.74 12.46 -12.58
N SER A 26 -52.77 11.95 -13.33
CA SER A 26 -53.02 10.97 -14.38
C SER A 26 -52.71 9.56 -13.89
N LYS A 27 -53.38 8.54 -14.44
CA LYS A 27 -53.02 7.13 -14.17
C LYS A 27 -51.55 6.84 -14.54
N ARG A 28 -51.00 7.56 -15.52
CA ARG A 28 -49.60 7.45 -15.95
C ARG A 28 -48.64 8.00 -14.89
N THR A 29 -48.92 9.17 -14.31
CA THR A 29 -48.09 9.78 -13.25
C THR A 29 -48.15 8.98 -11.95
N SER A 30 -49.32 8.45 -11.59
CA SER A 30 -49.46 7.55 -10.43
C SER A 30 -48.67 6.24 -10.60
N ARG A 31 -48.70 5.62 -11.80
CA ARG A 31 -47.85 4.44 -12.11
C ARG A 31 -46.37 4.76 -12.04
N LEU A 32 -45.96 5.94 -12.51
CA LEU A 32 -44.55 6.38 -12.48
C LEU A 32 -44.07 6.65 -11.05
N GLN A 33 -44.91 7.30 -10.22
CA GLN A 33 -44.66 7.49 -8.79
C GLN A 33 -44.61 6.16 -8.05
N LYS A 34 -45.54 5.22 -8.31
CA LYS A 34 -45.53 3.89 -7.70
C LYS A 34 -44.27 3.10 -8.08
N LYS A 35 -43.81 3.18 -9.34
CA LYS A 35 -42.51 2.61 -9.76
C LYS A 35 -41.33 3.29 -9.07
N ARG A 36 -41.34 4.62 -8.89
CA ARG A 36 -40.29 5.35 -8.15
C ARG A 36 -40.26 4.95 -6.67
N HIS A 37 -41.41 4.87 -6.03
CA HIS A 37 -41.52 4.41 -4.64
C HIS A 37 -41.10 2.95 -4.47
N GLN A 38 -41.49 2.05 -5.39
CA GLN A 38 -41.02 0.66 -5.37
C GLN A 38 -39.51 0.54 -5.59
N LYS A 39 -38.92 1.38 -6.45
CA LYS A 39 -37.46 1.45 -6.61
C LYS A 39 -36.78 1.97 -5.34
N ALA A 40 -37.34 3.00 -4.72
CA ALA A 40 -36.80 3.59 -3.49
C ALA A 40 -36.89 2.63 -2.29
N THR A 41 -37.96 1.84 -2.18
CA THR A 41 -38.09 0.78 -1.15
C THR A 41 -37.33 -0.50 -1.49
N SER A 42 -37.05 -0.76 -2.78
CA SER A 42 -36.23 -1.89 -3.23
C SER A 42 -34.73 -1.65 -3.09
N THR A 43 -34.28 -0.41 -2.88
CA THR A 43 -32.90 -0.13 -2.42
C THR A 43 -32.76 -0.56 -0.97
N LYS A 44 -32.73 -1.89 -0.75
CA LYS A 44 -32.14 -2.45 0.46
C LYS A 44 -30.72 -1.92 0.50
N GLN A 45 -30.38 -1.19 1.56
CA GLN A 45 -28.99 -0.78 1.82
C GLN A 45 -28.15 -2.05 1.72
N THR A 46 -27.26 -2.08 0.73
CA THR A 46 -26.28 -3.16 0.62
C THR A 46 -25.23 -2.84 1.66
N ALA A 47 -25.15 -3.68 2.69
CA ALA A 47 -24.08 -3.58 3.66
C ALA A 47 -22.75 -3.58 2.91
N THR A 48 -21.98 -2.52 3.13
CA THR A 48 -20.67 -2.31 2.53
C THR A 48 -19.60 -2.82 3.48
N LEU A 49 -18.40 -3.03 2.94
CA LEU A 49 -17.25 -3.45 3.74
C LEU A 49 -16.94 -2.49 4.91
N TRP A 50 -17.33 -1.22 4.78
CA TRP A 50 -17.13 -0.19 5.80
C TRP A 50 -18.13 -0.23 6.95
N ASP A 51 -19.20 -1.02 6.82
CA ASP A 51 -20.16 -1.24 7.91
C ASP A 51 -19.64 -2.25 8.94
N LEU A 52 -18.46 -2.85 8.70
CA LEU A 52 -17.79 -3.78 9.60
C LEU A 52 -16.87 -3.03 10.59
N PRO A 53 -16.75 -3.51 11.84
CA PRO A 53 -15.72 -3.04 12.77
C PRO A 53 -14.30 -3.26 12.20
N SER A 54 -13.37 -2.39 12.57
CA SER A 54 -11.99 -2.41 12.06
C SER A 54 -11.26 -3.71 12.42
N GLU A 55 -11.58 -4.31 13.57
CA GLU A 55 -11.03 -5.58 14.02
C GLU A 55 -11.39 -6.72 13.07
N ILE A 56 -12.64 -6.74 12.58
CA ILE A 56 -13.10 -7.74 11.62
C ILE A 56 -12.41 -7.54 10.27
N LEU A 57 -12.19 -6.28 9.86
CA LEU A 57 -11.43 -5.99 8.66
C LEU A 57 -9.98 -6.48 8.77
N LEU A 58 -9.33 -6.29 9.92
CA LEU A 58 -7.99 -6.79 10.17
C LEU A 58 -7.93 -8.32 10.15
N ASP A 59 -8.91 -8.99 10.76
CA ASP A 59 -9.00 -10.46 10.71
C ASP A 59 -9.17 -10.97 9.26
N ILE A 60 -9.97 -10.28 8.44
CA ILE A 60 -10.08 -10.60 7.01
C ILE A 60 -8.74 -10.40 6.30
N LEU A 61 -8.06 -9.27 6.53
CA LEU A 61 -6.77 -8.96 5.89
C LEU A 61 -5.66 -9.93 6.30
N ARG A 62 -5.65 -10.37 7.56
CA ARG A 62 -4.73 -11.39 8.09
C ARG A 62 -4.83 -12.71 7.32
N LEU A 63 -6.03 -13.05 6.84
CA LEU A 63 -6.27 -14.24 6.05
C LEU A 63 -5.84 -14.09 4.58
N LEU A 64 -5.39 -12.92 4.12
CA LEU A 64 -4.93 -12.72 2.75
C LEU A 64 -3.43 -13.01 2.59
N LYS A 65 -3.01 -13.29 1.35
CA LYS A 65 -1.59 -13.29 0.99
C LYS A 65 -1.12 -11.83 0.83
N PRO A 66 0.17 -11.50 1.07
CA PRO A 66 0.69 -10.15 0.86
C PRO A 66 0.33 -9.56 -0.52
N SER A 67 0.45 -10.36 -1.58
CA SER A 67 0.08 -9.94 -2.94
C SER A 67 -1.40 -9.57 -3.10
N ALA A 68 -2.30 -10.21 -2.35
CA ALA A 68 -3.72 -9.88 -2.33
C ALA A 68 -3.99 -8.61 -1.52
N ILE A 69 -3.28 -8.39 -0.41
CA ILE A 69 -3.37 -7.15 0.38
C ILE A 69 -3.01 -5.94 -0.49
N PHE A 70 -1.94 -6.02 -1.29
CA PHE A 70 -1.59 -4.97 -2.25
C PHE A 70 -2.61 -4.76 -3.37
N ARG A 71 -3.36 -5.80 -3.76
CA ARG A 71 -4.47 -5.65 -4.73
C ARG A 71 -5.68 -4.98 -4.07
N VAL A 72 -5.99 -5.33 -2.83
CA VAL A 72 -7.07 -4.72 -2.05
C VAL A 72 -6.78 -3.24 -1.76
N SER A 73 -5.53 -2.89 -1.42
CA SER A 73 -5.14 -1.49 -1.22
C SER A 73 -5.26 -0.63 -2.47
N ARG A 74 -5.30 -1.25 -3.66
CA ARG A 74 -5.55 -0.56 -4.93
C ARG A 74 -7.02 -0.47 -5.32
N ALA A 75 -7.92 -1.14 -4.61
CA ALA A 75 -9.34 -1.17 -4.96
C ALA A 75 -10.05 0.14 -4.61
N ASN A 76 -9.68 0.78 -3.50
CA ASN A 76 -10.23 2.06 -3.05
C ASN A 76 -9.21 2.83 -2.20
N GLN A 77 -9.21 4.17 -2.29
CA GLN A 77 -8.42 5.06 -1.46
C GLN A 77 -8.65 4.86 0.04
N ALA A 78 -9.88 4.64 0.48
CA ALA A 78 -10.17 4.42 1.90
C ALA A 78 -9.51 3.11 2.40
N LEU A 79 -9.56 2.03 1.60
CA LEU A 79 -8.86 0.77 1.93
C LEU A 79 -7.35 0.96 1.93
N ARG A 80 -6.83 1.74 0.98
CA ARG A 80 -5.42 2.09 0.96
C ARG A 80 -5.00 2.81 2.25
N ALA A 81 -5.76 3.82 2.67
CA ALA A 81 -5.47 4.60 3.86
C ALA A 81 -5.49 3.70 5.11
N PHE A 82 -6.53 2.88 5.26
CA PHE A 82 -6.63 1.92 6.38
C PHE A 82 -5.46 0.92 6.42
N ILE A 83 -5.08 0.35 5.26
CA ILE A 83 -3.97 -0.61 5.19
C ILE A 83 -2.63 0.06 5.51
N LEU A 84 -2.42 1.31 5.11
CA LEU A 84 -1.19 2.05 5.41
C LEU A 84 -1.13 2.49 6.88
N GLU A 85 -2.26 2.86 7.47
CA GLU A 85 -2.36 3.22 8.89
C GLU A 85 -2.07 2.03 9.80
N GLU A 86 -2.61 0.85 9.47
CA GLU A 86 -2.45 -0.38 10.24
C GLU A 86 -1.34 -1.31 9.68
N GLU A 87 -0.39 -0.78 8.91
CA GLU A 87 0.57 -1.58 8.14
C GLU A 87 1.38 -2.55 9.01
N GLU A 88 1.83 -2.07 10.17
CA GLU A 88 2.67 -2.83 11.09
C GLU A 88 1.89 -3.99 11.71
N ARG A 89 0.65 -3.72 12.11
CA ARG A 89 -0.24 -4.72 12.71
C ARG A 89 -0.63 -5.79 11.69
N ILE A 90 -1.00 -5.37 10.47
CA ILE A 90 -1.34 -6.28 9.38
C ILE A 90 -0.12 -7.14 9.01
N ALA A 91 1.05 -6.53 8.80
CA ALA A 91 2.27 -7.24 8.44
C ALA A 91 2.65 -8.27 9.50
N ARG A 92 2.65 -7.88 10.79
CA ARG A 92 2.96 -8.79 11.90
C ARG A 92 2.00 -9.98 11.94
N GLN A 93 0.69 -9.73 11.90
CA GLN A 93 -0.29 -10.81 11.95
C GLN A 93 -0.19 -11.76 10.75
N VAL A 94 0.05 -11.23 9.55
CA VAL A 94 0.25 -12.05 8.33
C VAL A 94 1.51 -12.90 8.46
N ILE A 95 2.62 -12.32 8.93
CA ILE A 95 3.90 -13.02 9.14
C ILE A 95 3.73 -14.13 10.18
N GLU A 96 3.15 -13.83 11.35
CA GLU A 96 2.92 -14.81 12.42
C GLU A 96 2.00 -15.96 11.97
N THR A 97 1.01 -15.67 11.14
CA THR A 97 0.02 -16.68 10.73
C THR A 97 0.48 -17.53 9.56
N ARG A 98 1.15 -16.92 8.57
CA ARG A 98 1.51 -17.60 7.31
C ARG A 98 2.96 -18.02 7.22
N TYR A 99 3.84 -17.31 7.92
CA TYR A 99 5.29 -17.38 7.76
C TYR A 99 6.01 -17.55 9.10
N ALA A 100 5.36 -18.17 10.09
CA ALA A 100 5.88 -18.31 11.46
C ALA A 100 7.31 -18.90 11.51
N VAL A 101 7.58 -19.91 10.67
CA VAL A 101 8.89 -20.55 10.59
C VAL A 101 9.91 -19.62 9.93
N LEU A 102 9.55 -18.99 8.80
CA LEU A 102 10.45 -18.07 8.09
C LEU A 102 10.78 -16.83 8.94
N ALA A 103 9.83 -16.35 9.74
CA ALA A 103 10.03 -15.24 10.66
C ALA A 103 11.14 -15.52 11.70
N GLN A 104 11.31 -16.79 12.10
CA GLN A 104 12.38 -17.20 13.01
C GLN A 104 13.74 -17.27 12.30
N CYS A 105 13.75 -17.59 11.00
CA CYS A 105 14.96 -17.68 10.20
C CYS A 105 15.50 -16.30 9.76
N PHE A 106 14.62 -15.33 9.53
CA PHE A 106 14.96 -13.99 9.05
C PHE A 106 14.79 -12.94 10.15
N VAL A 107 15.74 -12.94 11.08
CA VAL A 107 15.78 -11.94 12.16
C VAL A 107 16.10 -10.55 11.58
N VAL A 108 15.40 -9.52 12.06
CA VAL A 108 15.64 -8.13 11.65
C VAL A 108 16.84 -7.54 12.39
N PRO A 109 17.79 -6.90 11.70
CA PRO A 109 18.88 -6.16 12.33
C PRO A 109 18.37 -5.14 13.33
N ARG A 110 19.04 -5.03 14.49
CA ARG A 110 18.65 -4.02 15.47
C ARG A 110 18.98 -2.62 14.96
N LEU A 111 18.06 -1.69 15.18
CA LEU A 111 18.30 -0.27 14.94
C LEU A 111 19.26 0.27 16.01
N LEU A 112 20.18 1.14 15.59
CA LEU A 112 21.18 1.73 16.47
C LEU A 112 20.51 2.52 17.60
N ASN A 113 19.39 3.19 17.34
CA ASN A 113 18.65 3.96 18.34
C ASN A 113 18.15 3.10 19.53
N THR A 114 17.85 1.82 19.32
CA THR A 114 17.37 0.88 20.35
C THR A 114 18.48 0.38 21.28
N LEU A 115 19.75 0.64 20.95
CA LEU A 115 20.88 0.21 21.76
C LEU A 115 21.11 1.16 22.95
N ASP A 116 21.67 0.60 24.01
CA ASP A 116 22.21 1.30 25.17
C ASP A 116 23.40 2.20 24.79
N ALA A 117 23.67 3.20 25.62
CA ALA A 117 24.73 4.18 25.36
C ALA A 117 26.13 3.55 25.34
N GLU A 118 26.34 2.51 26.14
CA GLU A 118 27.61 1.76 26.20
C GLU A 118 27.82 0.95 24.92
N ALA A 119 26.82 0.18 24.46
CA ALA A 119 26.90 -0.52 23.18
C ALA A 119 27.04 0.44 21.99
N LYS A 120 26.37 1.60 22.00
CA LYS A 120 26.53 2.65 20.99
C LYS A 120 27.96 3.17 20.94
N ALA A 121 28.56 3.45 22.10
CA ALA A 121 29.95 3.88 22.19
C ALA A 121 30.87 2.77 21.67
N ALA A 122 30.73 1.52 22.14
CA ALA A 122 31.54 0.40 21.69
C ALA A 122 31.49 0.14 20.17
N LEU A 123 30.33 0.41 19.53
CA LEU A 123 30.18 0.29 18.08
C LEU A 123 30.73 1.51 17.30
N SER A 124 30.90 2.66 17.97
CA SER A 124 31.36 3.92 17.38
C SER A 124 32.87 4.16 17.60
N ASP A 125 33.45 3.67 18.70
CA ASP A 125 34.72 4.14 19.27
C ASP A 125 35.98 3.42 18.75
N GLY A 126 35.88 2.69 17.64
CA GLY A 126 37.06 2.27 16.89
C GLY A 126 37.20 0.75 16.75
N GLY A 127 37.39 0.35 15.50
CA GLY A 127 37.54 -1.05 15.10
C GLY A 127 36.20 -1.73 14.87
N ARG A 128 35.43 -1.26 13.87
CA ARG A 128 34.29 -2.03 13.33
C ARG A 128 34.80 -3.41 12.91
N VAL A 129 34.76 -4.40 13.80
CA VAL A 129 35.19 -5.78 13.48
C VAL A 129 34.28 -6.38 12.39
N GLY A 130 33.08 -5.82 12.20
CA GLY A 130 32.22 -6.08 11.04
C GLY A 130 32.75 -5.54 9.71
N ALA A 131 33.60 -4.50 9.72
CA ALA A 131 34.36 -4.08 8.56
C ALA A 131 35.43 -5.13 8.17
N SER A 132 35.85 -6.05 9.06
CA SER A 132 36.70 -7.16 8.60
C SER A 132 35.92 -8.26 7.86
N VAL A 133 34.58 -8.27 7.96
CA VAL A 133 33.70 -9.18 7.20
C VAL A 133 33.21 -8.54 5.90
N HIS A 134 33.11 -7.21 5.82
CA HIS A 134 32.59 -6.49 4.64
C HIS A 134 33.36 -5.23 4.17
N GLY A 135 34.48 -4.86 4.79
CA GLY A 135 35.20 -3.60 4.53
C GLY A 135 36.62 -3.51 5.12
N GLY A 136 37.57 -4.25 4.57
CA GLY A 136 38.99 -3.84 4.57
C GLY A 136 39.70 -3.66 5.92
N GLY A 137 40.02 -4.77 6.58
CA GLY A 137 41.24 -4.88 7.41
C GLY A 137 42.39 -5.60 6.71
N ASN A 138 42.11 -6.43 5.69
CA ASN A 138 43.10 -7.08 4.83
C ASN A 138 42.39 -7.80 3.67
N GLY A 139 42.24 -7.14 2.51
CA GLY A 139 42.15 -7.74 1.17
C GLY A 139 41.18 -8.90 0.86
N LYS A 140 40.29 -9.33 1.76
CA LYS A 140 39.39 -10.46 1.53
C LYS A 140 38.12 -10.00 0.82
N LYS A 141 38.00 -10.41 -0.44
CA LYS A 141 36.87 -10.15 -1.34
C LYS A 141 35.55 -10.57 -0.69
N THR A 142 34.62 -9.63 -0.61
CA THR A 142 33.23 -9.86 -0.20
C THR A 142 32.57 -10.89 -1.14
N GLY A 143 31.94 -11.92 -0.58
CA GLY A 143 31.27 -12.96 -1.37
C GLY A 143 30.01 -12.46 -2.09
N TYR A 144 29.46 -11.33 -1.65
CA TYR A 144 28.22 -10.77 -2.17
C TYR A 144 28.40 -9.29 -2.45
N GLN A 145 28.99 -8.96 -3.60
CA GLN A 145 29.22 -7.57 -4.00
C GLN A 145 27.92 -6.81 -4.29
N HIS A 146 26.85 -7.52 -4.62
CA HIS A 146 25.55 -6.96 -5.00
C HIS A 146 24.64 -6.68 -3.81
N ILE A 147 25.04 -7.06 -2.59
CA ILE A 147 24.32 -6.76 -1.35
C ILE A 147 24.77 -5.40 -0.85
N ALA A 148 23.80 -4.50 -0.61
CA ALA A 148 24.08 -3.18 -0.07
C ALA A 148 24.65 -3.28 1.35
N VAL A 149 25.52 -2.36 1.73
CA VAL A 149 26.03 -2.25 3.11
C VAL A 149 25.01 -1.46 3.94
N PRO A 150 24.62 -1.92 5.14
CA PRO A 150 23.68 -1.19 5.98
C PRO A 150 24.30 0.13 6.46
N ASP A 151 23.47 1.17 6.57
CA ASP A 151 23.90 2.45 7.14
C ASP A 151 24.25 2.28 8.62
N ALA A 152 25.53 2.51 8.94
CA ALA A 152 26.05 2.39 10.30
C ALA A 152 25.54 3.49 11.26
N GLY A 153 24.92 4.56 10.75
CA GLY A 153 24.24 5.56 11.56
C GLY A 153 22.84 5.13 12.01
N VAL A 154 22.24 4.17 11.31
CA VAL A 154 20.84 3.75 11.53
C VAL A 154 20.75 2.33 12.09
N VAL A 155 21.60 1.42 11.63
CA VAL A 155 21.54 0.00 11.95
C VAL A 155 22.78 -0.43 12.75
N CYS A 156 22.58 -1.29 13.73
CA CYS A 156 23.68 -1.94 14.44
C CYS A 156 24.56 -2.73 13.47
N THR A 157 25.88 -2.52 13.51
CA THR A 157 26.85 -3.17 12.62
C THR A 157 27.65 -4.27 13.33
N CYS A 158 27.13 -4.81 14.43
CA CYS A 158 27.69 -6.02 15.02
C CYS A 158 27.59 -7.19 14.02
N LEU A 159 28.43 -8.22 14.20
CA LEU A 159 28.48 -9.38 13.30
C LEU A 159 27.09 -10.00 13.07
N THR A 160 26.31 -10.17 14.14
CA THR A 160 24.96 -10.74 14.07
C THR A 160 24.01 -9.89 13.22
N CYS A 161 24.04 -8.56 13.38
CA CYS A 161 23.18 -7.66 12.61
C CYS A 161 23.61 -7.58 11.14
N LEU A 162 24.90 -7.69 10.85
CA LEU A 162 25.40 -7.79 9.47
C LEU A 162 24.96 -9.10 8.79
N LEU A 163 24.98 -10.23 9.51
CA LEU A 163 24.49 -11.50 8.98
C LEU A 163 22.97 -11.46 8.75
N ALA A 164 22.22 -10.91 9.71
CA ALA A 164 20.78 -10.68 9.58
C ALA A 164 20.44 -9.80 8.38
N TRP A 165 21.21 -8.73 8.15
CA TRP A 165 21.06 -7.86 6.99
C TRP A 165 21.28 -8.62 5.68
N ASN A 166 22.37 -9.40 5.58
CA ASN A 166 22.63 -10.19 4.37
C ASN A 166 21.49 -11.18 4.11
N ASN A 167 20.97 -11.84 5.15
CA ASN A 167 19.86 -12.77 5.00
C ASN A 167 18.60 -12.08 4.46
N ILE A 168 18.31 -10.85 4.89
CA ILE A 168 17.19 -10.07 4.33
C ILE A 168 17.44 -9.71 2.86
N CYS A 169 18.64 -9.27 2.50
CA CYS A 169 18.97 -8.98 1.11
C CYS A 169 18.87 -10.24 0.21
N LEU A 170 19.25 -11.41 0.72
CA LEU A 170 19.09 -12.67 0.00
C LEU A 170 17.62 -13.04 -0.24
N VAL A 171 16.69 -12.66 0.65
CA VAL A 171 15.24 -12.84 0.39
C VAL A 171 14.80 -12.03 -0.82
N VAL A 172 15.34 -10.83 -1.01
CA VAL A 172 15.05 -9.99 -2.19
C VAL A 172 15.58 -10.66 -3.46
N ASP A 173 16.79 -11.22 -3.42
CA ASP A 173 17.35 -11.98 -4.54
C ASP A 173 16.48 -13.20 -4.87
N PHE A 174 16.05 -13.98 -3.87
CA PHE A 174 15.17 -15.13 -4.10
C PHE A 174 13.82 -14.72 -4.67
N ALA A 175 13.25 -13.60 -4.22
CA ALA A 175 12.01 -13.07 -4.77
C ALA A 175 12.17 -12.68 -6.24
N HIS A 176 13.31 -12.09 -6.62
CA HIS A 176 13.62 -11.78 -8.01
C HIS A 176 13.74 -13.05 -8.87
N TRP A 177 14.45 -14.06 -8.37
CA TRP A 177 14.68 -15.33 -9.06
C TRP A 177 13.59 -16.38 -8.86
N GLN A 178 12.42 -16.01 -8.31
CA GLN A 178 11.34 -16.95 -8.01
C GLN A 178 10.93 -17.79 -9.22
N ARG A 179 10.91 -17.19 -10.43
CA ARG A 179 10.58 -17.92 -11.66
C ARG A 179 11.59 -19.03 -11.98
N ASN A 180 12.88 -18.74 -11.81
CA ASN A 180 13.94 -19.72 -12.02
C ASN A 180 13.84 -20.86 -10.99
N LEU A 181 13.59 -20.51 -9.72
CA LEU A 181 13.37 -21.48 -8.65
C LEU A 181 12.16 -22.39 -8.94
N ASP A 182 11.04 -21.81 -9.38
CA ASP A 182 9.81 -22.55 -9.71
C ASP A 182 10.00 -23.46 -10.93
N ALA A 183 10.79 -23.03 -11.92
CA ALA A 183 11.10 -23.79 -13.13
C ALA A 183 12.22 -24.83 -12.94
N GLY A 184 12.93 -24.81 -11.80
CA GLY A 184 14.14 -25.60 -11.59
C GLY A 184 15.32 -25.17 -12.46
N GLU A 185 15.30 -23.93 -12.95
CA GLU A 185 16.37 -23.34 -13.74
C GLU A 185 17.47 -22.78 -12.84
N PRO A 186 18.76 -22.97 -13.19
CA PRO A 186 19.86 -22.38 -12.43
C PRO A 186 19.76 -20.85 -12.34
N ILE A 187 20.01 -20.31 -11.15
CA ILE A 187 20.13 -18.86 -10.96
C ILE A 187 21.41 -18.37 -11.65
N PRO A 188 21.33 -17.38 -12.55
CA PRO A 188 22.50 -16.90 -13.26
C PRO A 188 23.44 -16.13 -12.33
N MET A 189 24.73 -16.20 -12.64
CA MET A 189 25.76 -15.50 -11.87
C MET A 189 25.66 -13.99 -12.11
N ILE A 190 25.58 -13.21 -11.02
CA ILE A 190 25.62 -11.75 -11.09
C ILE A 190 27.03 -11.33 -11.51
N PRO A 191 27.18 -10.52 -12.59
CA PRO A 191 28.49 -10.06 -13.01
C PRO A 191 29.18 -9.24 -11.93
N ARG A 192 30.49 -9.45 -11.75
CA ARG A 192 31.28 -8.67 -10.80
C ARG A 192 31.22 -7.18 -11.13
N GLY A 193 31.15 -6.34 -10.11
CA GLY A 193 31.07 -4.89 -10.24
C GLY A 193 29.69 -4.35 -10.61
N LYS A 194 28.67 -5.21 -10.78
CA LYS A 194 27.31 -4.76 -11.05
C LYS A 194 26.46 -4.75 -9.78
N PHE A 195 25.68 -3.68 -9.65
CA PHE A 195 24.67 -3.51 -8.63
C PHE A 195 23.30 -3.68 -9.29
N PRO A 196 22.63 -4.82 -9.08
CA PRO A 196 21.37 -5.09 -9.75
C PRO A 196 20.27 -4.14 -9.28
N GLU A 197 19.39 -3.74 -10.20
CA GLU A 197 18.31 -2.79 -9.92
C GLU A 197 17.35 -3.27 -8.82
N TRP A 198 17.11 -4.58 -8.72
CA TRP A 198 16.22 -5.12 -7.69
C TRP A 198 16.76 -4.99 -6.25
N ASN A 199 18.07 -4.75 -6.08
CA ASN A 199 18.69 -4.46 -4.79
C ASN A 199 18.95 -2.97 -4.55
N GLN A 200 18.50 -2.10 -5.46
CA GLN A 200 18.53 -0.65 -5.29
C GLN A 200 17.22 -0.21 -4.62
N CYS A 201 17.10 -0.44 -3.32
CA CYS A 201 15.99 0.05 -2.50
C CYS A 201 16.42 1.28 -1.70
#